data_AF-A0AAE8ZXB8-F1
#
_entry.id   AF-A0AAE8ZXB8-F1
#
_cell.length_a   1.000
_cell.length_b   1.000
_cell.length_c   1.000
_cell.angle_alpha   90.00
_cell.angle_beta   90.00
_cell.angle_gamma   90.00
#
_symmetry.space_group_name_H-M   'P 1'
#
loop_
_entity.id
_entity.type
_entity.pdbx_description
1 polymer ?
#
loop_
_entity_poly.entity_id
_entity_poly.type
_entity_poly.pdbx_seq_one_letter_code
_entity_poly.pdbx_strand_id
1 'polypeptide(L)'
;MNSSHSIWNENPYVYTTIKRLYSAIVTIIYPFAHYCVLVKSPKSFGFLKWVIYWHCFWVTIEWLSNAFLIDILDYQPSNIIRIDGYLNRIFDPVFLYHVYNVIEAIAATSALILFTSRLLMIVNMYRTYLSCRRIACESLIYLVVSLFGLWSIPLSIWQVPNQHSEKLLITQREEFYPDCLWDPTCVAVSGGDKNSEHLFSILTILNWVLIGIVIVVSAKVVFILLAKRMVNESEATKKMHKKFNQRTIFQAILYFSFACIPFSVLYLTILLNVRITGITYVIDFASENHPTACAVSLFLYYDPYQNYLFEVVRSFFLESVIHSVHEREPERIDEYDGYYGQAVIYASFMLTCLFTPSLLNIWTPKLLLVVSSLCFAAFPFGFLFINSYYHYFSTVVLGIGKAFFNLGCTTYLTSHSTRKSIESNVSLQWAIGCGSLIVGSMILATMVLVQWKCINFDDSECY
;
A
#
# COMPACT_ATOMS: atom_id res chain seq x y z
N MET A 1 -16.73 -41.13 7.53
CA MET A 1 -16.01 -40.94 6.24
C MET A 1 -16.56 -39.70 5.56
N ASN A 2 -16.07 -38.54 5.96
CA ASN A 2 -16.08 -37.27 5.22
C ASN A 2 -15.08 -36.38 5.97
N SER A 3 -13.85 -36.92 6.13
CA SER A 3 -12.74 -36.20 6.76
C SER A 3 -12.40 -35.05 5.84
N SER A 4 -12.92 -33.89 6.20
CA SER A 4 -12.69 -32.60 5.60
C SER A 4 -11.21 -32.41 5.25
N HIS A 5 -10.90 -32.58 3.98
CA HIS A 5 -9.58 -32.31 3.44
C HIS A 5 -9.34 -30.80 3.43
N SER A 6 -8.14 -30.38 3.82
CA SER A 6 -7.71 -29.00 3.57
C SER A 6 -7.55 -28.81 2.07
N ILE A 7 -7.76 -27.59 1.58
CA ILE A 7 -7.30 -27.20 0.24
C ILE A 7 -5.81 -27.49 0.04
N TRP A 8 -5.03 -27.40 1.13
CA TRP A 8 -3.60 -27.64 1.16
C TRP A 8 -3.26 -29.12 1.01
N ASN A 9 -4.23 -30.02 1.26
CA ASN A 9 -4.11 -31.46 1.07
C ASN A 9 -4.57 -31.91 -0.34
N GLU A 10 -5.45 -31.15 -1.01
CA GLU A 10 -6.07 -31.59 -2.27
C GLU A 10 -5.27 -31.17 -3.52
N ASN A 11 -4.81 -29.92 -3.64
CA ASN A 11 -3.83 -29.51 -4.67
C ASN A 11 -3.37 -28.03 -4.49
N PRO A 12 -2.32 -27.74 -3.70
CA PRO A 12 -1.91 -26.35 -3.43
C PRO A 12 -1.18 -25.68 -4.62
N TYR A 13 -0.86 -26.42 -5.68
CA TYR A 13 0.06 -25.96 -6.72
C TYR A 13 -0.46 -24.74 -7.49
N VAL A 14 -1.75 -24.75 -7.86
CA VAL A 14 -2.35 -23.64 -8.61
C VAL A 14 -2.39 -22.37 -7.76
N TYR A 15 -2.84 -22.48 -6.51
CA TYR A 15 -2.90 -21.36 -5.59
C TYR A 15 -1.51 -20.78 -5.32
N THR A 16 -0.54 -21.62 -4.92
CA THR A 16 0.84 -21.20 -4.64
C THR A 16 1.52 -20.59 -5.86
N THR A 17 1.24 -21.08 -7.07
CA THR A 17 1.77 -20.51 -8.32
C THR A 17 1.17 -19.12 -8.60
N ILE A 18 -0.15 -18.97 -8.50
CA ILE A 18 -0.83 -17.68 -8.67
C ILE A 18 -0.35 -16.69 -7.61
N LYS A 19 -0.25 -17.13 -6.35
CA LYS A 19 0.26 -16.39 -5.21
C LYS A 19 1.67 -15.86 -5.48
N ARG A 20 2.61 -16.71 -5.88
CA ARG A 20 3.99 -16.30 -6.20
C ARG A 20 4.08 -15.34 -7.39
N LEU A 21 3.27 -15.56 -8.43
CA LEU A 21 3.20 -14.65 -9.58
C LEU A 21 2.70 -13.27 -9.15
N TYR A 22 1.61 -13.23 -8.38
CA TYR A 22 1.08 -12.01 -7.79
C TYR A 22 2.13 -11.31 -6.93
N SER A 23 2.80 -12.06 -6.05
CA SER A 23 3.81 -11.49 -5.17
C SER A 23 5.02 -10.94 -5.94
N ALA A 24 5.41 -11.58 -7.05
CA ALA A 24 6.48 -11.09 -7.92
C ALA A 24 6.12 -9.74 -8.57
N ILE A 25 4.87 -9.58 -9.01
CA ILE A 25 4.37 -8.32 -9.58
C ILE A 25 4.36 -7.21 -8.52
N VAL A 26 3.85 -7.51 -7.32
CA VAL A 26 3.75 -6.55 -6.22
C VAL A 26 5.11 -6.14 -5.67
N THR A 27 6.12 -7.02 -5.76
CA THR A 27 7.49 -6.74 -5.26
C THR A 27 8.10 -5.47 -5.87
N ILE A 28 7.71 -5.09 -7.09
CA ILE A 28 8.17 -3.86 -7.77
C ILE A 28 7.83 -2.59 -6.97
N ILE A 29 6.77 -2.62 -6.16
CA ILE A 29 6.34 -1.48 -5.34
C ILE A 29 7.39 -1.13 -4.27
N TYR A 30 8.14 -2.11 -3.74
CA TYR A 30 9.05 -1.88 -2.62
C TYR A 30 10.30 -1.07 -2.98
N PRO A 31 11.09 -1.39 -4.03
CA PRO A 31 12.18 -0.53 -4.47
C PRO A 31 11.70 0.89 -4.80
N PHE A 32 10.51 1.02 -5.39
CA PHE A 32 9.90 2.31 -5.69
C PHE A 32 9.55 3.10 -4.41
N ALA A 33 9.04 2.41 -3.37
CA ALA A 33 8.77 3.01 -2.06
C ALA A 33 10.05 3.52 -1.40
N HIS A 34 11.12 2.73 -1.42
CA HIS A 34 12.44 3.14 -0.92
C HIS A 34 12.97 4.38 -1.63
N TYR A 35 12.91 4.40 -2.96
CA TYR A 35 13.33 5.56 -3.75
C TYR A 35 12.52 6.82 -3.39
N CYS A 36 11.19 6.70 -3.30
CA CYS A 36 10.32 7.82 -2.95
C CYS A 36 10.64 8.37 -1.56
N VAL A 37 10.81 7.50 -0.57
CA VAL A 37 11.17 7.92 0.80
C VAL A 37 12.54 8.59 0.83
N LEU A 38 13.54 8.08 0.11
CA LEU A 38 14.89 8.65 0.12
C LEU A 38 14.98 9.98 -0.64
N VAL A 39 14.39 10.07 -1.83
CA VAL A 39 14.64 11.17 -2.78
C VAL A 39 13.51 12.22 -2.77
N LYS A 40 12.26 11.81 -2.57
CA LYS A 40 11.09 12.69 -2.68
C LYS A 40 10.52 13.15 -1.33
N SER A 41 11.06 12.65 -0.21
CA SER A 41 10.69 13.14 1.13
C SER A 41 10.97 14.64 1.30
N PRO A 42 10.02 15.43 1.84
CA PRO A 42 10.25 16.83 2.16
C PRO A 42 11.41 17.02 3.15
N LYS A 43 12.21 18.07 2.98
CA LYS A 43 13.30 18.42 3.93
C LYS A 43 12.77 18.70 5.35
N SER A 44 11.51 19.12 5.49
CA SER A 44 10.84 19.38 6.77
C SER A 44 10.61 18.14 7.62
N PHE A 45 10.74 16.92 7.07
CA PHE A 45 10.49 15.69 7.83
C PHE A 45 11.58 15.37 8.85
N GLY A 46 12.81 15.88 8.69
CA GLY A 46 13.91 15.66 9.65
C GLY A 46 14.06 14.19 10.08
N PHE A 47 13.95 13.92 11.39
CA PHE A 47 14.04 12.57 11.97
C PHE A 47 12.92 11.62 11.50
N LEU A 48 11.71 12.15 11.21
CA LEU A 48 10.58 11.32 10.76
C LEU A 48 10.86 10.62 9.43
N LYS A 49 11.68 11.22 8.55
CA LYS A 49 12.13 10.59 7.30
C LYS A 49 12.82 9.25 7.57
N TRP A 50 13.72 9.22 8.55
CA TRP A 50 14.49 8.02 8.89
C TRP A 50 13.63 6.95 9.56
N VAL A 51 12.65 7.36 10.38
CA VAL A 51 11.67 6.42 10.95
C VAL A 51 10.78 5.81 9.86
N ILE A 52 10.33 6.60 8.88
CA ILE A 52 9.56 6.09 7.74
C ILE A 52 10.40 5.12 6.92
N TYR A 53 11.67 5.45 6.66
CA TYR A 53 12.58 4.57 5.92
C TYR A 53 12.84 3.26 6.68
N TRP A 54 13.07 3.33 7.99
CA TRP A 54 13.23 2.16 8.84
C TRP A 54 12.01 1.25 8.80
N HIS A 55 10.80 1.81 8.90
CA HIS A 55 9.57 1.05 8.76
C HIS A 55 9.44 0.42 7.35
N CYS A 56 9.70 1.20 6.29
CA CYS A 56 9.67 0.71 4.91
C CYS A 56 10.64 -0.46 4.69
N PHE A 57 11.82 -0.42 5.31
CA PHE A 57 12.82 -1.49 5.27
C PHE A 57 12.30 -2.78 5.90
N TRP A 58 11.77 -2.73 7.12
CA TRP A 58 11.24 -3.93 7.79
C TRP A 58 10.02 -4.51 7.09
N VAL A 59 9.12 -3.66 6.61
CA VAL A 59 7.96 -4.10 5.82
C VAL A 59 8.39 -4.75 4.49
N THR A 60 9.54 -4.35 3.92
CA THR A 60 10.11 -5.02 2.73
C THR A 60 10.69 -6.39 3.09
N ILE A 61 11.40 -6.50 4.22
CA ILE A 61 11.95 -7.77 4.71
C ILE A 61 10.83 -8.75 5.02
N GLU A 62 9.79 -8.29 5.72
CA GLU A 62 8.60 -9.07 6.04
C GLU A 62 7.94 -9.60 4.76
N TRP A 63 7.68 -8.72 3.78
CA TRP A 63 7.13 -9.13 2.50
C TRP A 63 7.99 -10.17 1.77
N LEU A 64 9.30 -9.94 1.64
CA LEU A 64 10.20 -10.87 0.95
C LEU A 64 10.25 -12.22 1.67
N SER A 65 10.18 -12.19 3.00
CA SER A 65 10.17 -13.39 3.83
C SER A 65 8.88 -14.18 3.66
N ASN A 66 7.74 -13.50 3.72
CA ASN A 66 6.42 -14.13 3.62
C ASN A 66 6.12 -14.61 2.20
N ALA A 67 6.46 -13.83 1.18
CA ALA A 67 6.11 -14.16 -0.20
C ALA A 67 7.01 -15.21 -0.88
N PHE A 68 8.28 -15.35 -0.46
CA PHE A 68 9.26 -16.17 -1.19
C PHE A 68 10.16 -17.03 -0.31
N LEU A 69 10.71 -16.47 0.76
CA LEU A 69 11.78 -17.15 1.50
C LEU A 69 11.26 -18.20 2.48
N ILE A 70 10.25 -17.86 3.29
CA ILE A 70 9.69 -18.70 4.34
C ILE A 70 8.29 -19.21 3.95
N ASP A 71 7.37 -18.34 3.50
CA ASP A 71 6.01 -18.70 3.02
C ASP A 71 5.26 -19.65 3.97
N ILE A 72 4.60 -19.08 4.97
CA ILE A 72 3.86 -19.83 6.00
C ILE A 72 2.41 -20.00 5.57
N LEU A 73 1.93 -21.24 5.65
CA LEU A 73 0.55 -21.63 5.37
C LEU A 73 -0.10 -22.16 6.64
N ASP A 74 -1.16 -21.52 7.08
CA ASP A 74 -1.92 -21.93 8.26
C ASP A 74 -2.96 -23.01 7.90
N TYR A 75 -3.00 -24.09 8.70
CA TYR A 75 -4.08 -25.06 8.63
C TYR A 75 -5.17 -24.70 9.63
N GLN A 76 -6.40 -24.43 9.16
CA GLN A 76 -7.51 -24.14 10.06
C GLN A 76 -8.51 -25.28 10.17
N PRO A 77 -9.01 -25.61 11.37
CA PRO A 77 -8.56 -25.18 12.70
C PRO A 77 -7.48 -26.15 13.26
N SER A 78 -6.19 -25.84 13.10
CA SER A 78 -5.08 -26.64 13.64
C SER A 78 -3.94 -25.73 14.11
N ASN A 79 -3.14 -26.22 15.06
CA ASN A 79 -1.91 -25.57 15.52
C ASN A 79 -0.69 -26.00 14.72
N ILE A 80 -0.93 -26.64 13.58
CA ILE A 80 0.10 -27.04 12.63
C ILE A 80 0.11 -26.02 11.52
N ILE A 81 1.32 -25.62 11.14
CA ILE A 81 1.59 -24.75 10.00
C ILE A 81 2.49 -25.49 9.01
N ARG A 82 2.46 -25.07 7.76
CA ARG A 82 3.38 -25.55 6.73
C ARG A 82 4.25 -24.41 6.23
N ILE A 83 5.52 -24.71 5.99
CA ILE A 83 6.52 -23.76 5.49
C ILE A 83 6.90 -24.18 4.07
N ASP A 84 6.53 -23.41 3.06
CA ASP A 84 6.70 -23.77 1.64
C ASP A 84 7.72 -22.89 0.89
N GLY A 85 8.42 -22.01 1.60
CA GLY A 85 9.38 -21.06 1.04
C GLY A 85 10.69 -21.69 0.57
N TYR A 86 11.48 -20.91 -0.18
CA TYR A 86 12.75 -21.36 -0.76
C TYR A 86 13.78 -21.82 0.29
N LEU A 87 13.78 -21.19 1.47
CA LEU A 87 14.74 -21.49 2.54
C LEU A 87 14.50 -22.82 3.25
N ASN A 88 13.32 -23.41 3.10
CA ASN A 88 12.98 -24.71 3.68
C ASN A 88 13.87 -25.85 3.16
N ARG A 89 14.50 -25.69 1.99
CA ARG A 89 15.46 -26.68 1.47
C ARG A 89 16.83 -26.65 2.15
N ILE A 90 17.12 -25.58 2.89
CA ILE A 90 18.45 -25.29 3.43
C ILE A 90 18.45 -25.34 4.95
N PHE A 91 17.39 -24.83 5.58
CA PHE A 91 17.28 -24.67 7.03
C PHE A 91 16.16 -25.51 7.60
N ASP A 92 16.28 -25.82 8.90
CA ASP A 92 15.24 -26.52 9.64
C ASP A 92 13.95 -25.68 9.72
N PRO A 93 12.76 -26.28 9.49
CA PRO A 93 11.47 -25.61 9.55
C PRO A 93 11.19 -24.92 10.90
N VAL A 94 11.63 -25.49 12.02
CA VAL A 94 11.42 -24.85 13.34
C VAL A 94 12.25 -23.57 13.45
N PHE A 95 13.50 -23.61 12.96
CA PHE A 95 14.33 -22.41 12.88
C PHE A 95 13.69 -21.34 12.00
N LEU A 96 13.15 -21.72 10.83
CA LEU A 96 12.47 -20.78 9.93
C LEU A 96 11.22 -20.16 10.56
N TYR A 97 10.45 -20.94 11.32
CA TYR A 97 9.31 -20.41 12.09
C TYR A 97 9.75 -19.37 13.14
N HIS A 98 10.85 -19.61 13.86
CA HIS A 98 11.38 -18.62 14.80
C HIS A 98 11.84 -17.33 14.10
N VAL A 99 12.53 -17.45 12.97
CA VAL A 99 12.97 -16.30 12.17
C VAL A 99 11.77 -15.49 11.68
N TYR A 100 10.73 -16.15 11.18
CA TYR A 100 9.49 -15.49 10.76
C TYR A 100 8.86 -14.66 11.89
N ASN A 101 8.67 -15.25 13.08
CA ASN A 101 8.08 -14.54 14.22
C ASN A 101 8.88 -13.31 14.64
N VAL A 102 10.22 -13.39 14.54
CA VAL A 102 11.10 -12.26 14.84
C VAL A 102 10.93 -11.15 13.80
N ILE A 103 10.88 -11.48 12.51
CA ILE A 103 10.69 -10.51 11.43
C ILE A 103 9.34 -9.81 11.57
N GLU A 104 8.26 -10.57 11.78
CA GLU A 104 6.92 -10.05 11.98
C GLU A 104 6.82 -9.14 13.21
N ALA A 105 7.38 -9.56 14.35
CA ALA A 105 7.40 -8.74 15.56
C ALA A 105 8.19 -7.44 15.39
N ILE A 106 9.32 -7.47 14.69
CA ILE A 106 10.10 -6.25 14.41
C ILE A 106 9.32 -5.33 13.45
N ALA A 107 8.68 -5.88 12.43
CA ALA A 107 7.88 -5.09 11.49
C ALA A 107 6.67 -4.43 12.17
N ALA A 108 5.92 -5.16 12.99
CA ALA A 108 4.84 -4.61 13.82
C ALA A 108 5.34 -3.53 14.80
N THR A 109 6.50 -3.77 15.44
CA THR A 109 7.14 -2.78 16.33
C THR A 109 7.55 -1.52 15.56
N SER A 110 8.04 -1.65 14.33
CA SER A 110 8.40 -0.50 13.49
C SER A 110 7.19 0.36 13.14
N ALA A 111 6.00 -0.25 12.96
CA ALA A 111 4.74 0.48 12.77
C ALA A 111 4.37 1.28 14.04
N LEU A 112 4.47 0.67 15.23
CA LEU A 112 4.22 1.36 16.50
C LEU A 112 5.16 2.56 16.71
N ILE A 113 6.45 2.40 16.38
CA ILE A 113 7.44 3.48 16.43
C ILE A 113 7.04 4.60 15.46
N LEU A 114 6.61 4.29 14.24
CA LEU A 114 6.15 5.29 13.27
C LEU A 114 4.99 6.14 13.82
N PHE A 115 3.96 5.52 14.39
CA PHE A 115 2.82 6.25 14.97
C PHE A 115 3.23 7.05 16.22
N THR A 116 4.14 6.52 17.03
CA THR A 116 4.69 7.21 18.21
C THR A 116 5.51 8.43 17.82
N SER A 117 6.37 8.32 16.80
CA SER A 117 7.17 9.44 16.29
C SER A 117 6.28 10.56 15.76
N ARG A 118 5.16 10.24 15.12
CA ARG A 118 4.18 11.24 14.67
C ARG A 118 3.53 11.97 15.85
N LEU A 119 3.17 11.24 16.91
CA LEU A 119 2.62 11.83 18.13
C LEU A 119 3.62 12.77 18.80
N LEU A 120 4.88 12.34 18.94
CA LEU A 120 5.96 13.17 19.50
C LEU A 120 6.25 14.42 18.66
N MET A 121 6.21 14.30 17.33
CA MET A 121 6.38 15.44 16.43
C MET A 121 5.31 16.51 16.69
N ILE A 122 4.05 16.12 16.85
CA ILE A 122 2.93 17.04 17.11
C ILE A 122 3.01 17.63 18.52
N VAL A 123 3.34 16.82 19.52
CA VAL A 123 3.54 17.28 20.90
C VAL A 123 4.65 18.33 20.97
N ASN A 124 5.69 18.20 20.16
CA ASN A 124 6.84 19.08 20.16
C ASN A 124 6.85 20.17 19.09
N MET A 125 5.78 20.31 18.30
CA MET A 125 5.71 21.22 17.16
C MET A 125 6.12 22.67 17.45
N TYR A 126 5.90 23.16 18.68
CA TYR A 126 6.24 24.53 19.11
C TYR A 126 7.48 24.62 20.02
N ARG A 127 8.17 23.50 20.29
CA ARG A 127 9.38 23.47 21.13
C ARG A 127 10.60 23.26 20.24
N THR A 128 11.20 24.37 19.83
CA THR A 128 12.36 24.41 18.94
C THR A 128 13.65 23.92 19.62
N TYR A 129 13.75 24.01 20.95
CA TYR A 129 14.95 23.61 21.69
C TYR A 129 14.91 22.13 22.14
N LEU A 130 15.98 21.41 21.81
CA LEU A 130 16.25 20.05 22.26
C LEU A 130 16.95 20.09 23.63
N SER A 131 16.19 19.88 24.71
CA SER A 131 16.75 19.71 26.06
C SER A 131 17.16 18.25 26.28
N CYS A 132 18.25 17.99 27.02
CA CYS A 132 18.64 16.63 27.41
C CYS A 132 17.51 15.85 28.11
N ARG A 133 16.68 16.54 28.92
CA ARG A 133 15.51 15.91 29.57
C ARG A 133 14.49 15.43 28.54
N ARG A 134 14.29 16.18 27.46
CA ARG A 134 13.38 15.80 26.38
C ARG A 134 13.90 14.58 25.62
N ILE A 135 15.18 14.57 25.27
CA ILE A 135 15.81 13.42 24.60
C ILE A 135 15.69 12.16 25.47
N ALA A 136 15.94 12.29 26.78
CA ALA A 136 15.78 11.19 27.72
C ALA A 136 14.32 10.69 27.81
N CYS A 137 13.34 11.59 27.90
CA CYS A 137 11.92 11.21 27.92
C CYS A 137 11.46 10.56 26.60
N GLU A 138 11.84 11.11 25.45
CA GLU A 138 11.52 10.53 24.14
C GLU A 138 12.16 9.15 23.97
N SER A 139 13.42 8.98 24.39
CA SER A 139 14.11 7.69 24.38
C SER A 139 13.43 6.66 25.28
N LEU A 140 12.98 7.07 26.46
CA LEU A 140 12.22 6.20 27.37
C LEU A 140 10.90 5.74 26.73
N ILE A 141 10.17 6.64 26.06
CA ILE A 141 8.93 6.31 25.35
C ILE A 141 9.21 5.29 24.24
N TYR A 142 10.23 5.52 23.41
CA TYR A 142 10.61 4.57 22.37
C TYR A 142 11.02 3.20 22.93
N LEU A 143 11.71 3.18 24.07
CA LEU A 143 12.08 1.93 24.74
C LEU A 143 10.85 1.16 25.23
N VAL A 144 9.89 1.85 25.87
CA VAL A 144 8.63 1.22 26.31
C VAL A 144 7.84 0.68 25.11
N VAL A 145 7.73 1.45 24.03
CA VAL A 145 7.03 1.02 22.81
C VAL A 145 7.74 -0.18 22.16
N SER A 146 9.07 -0.21 22.16
CA SER A 146 9.84 -1.32 21.61
C SER A 146 9.67 -2.60 22.44
N LEU A 147 9.71 -2.49 23.77
CA LEU A 147 9.45 -3.62 24.66
C LEU A 147 8.03 -4.15 24.49
N PHE A 148 7.05 -3.26 24.35
CA PHE A 148 5.65 -3.60 24.11
C PHE A 148 5.40 -4.24 22.74
N GLY A 149 6.19 -3.92 21.70
CA GLY A 149 6.06 -4.58 20.40
C GLY A 149 6.77 -5.94 20.33
N LEU A 150 7.90 -6.09 21.03
CA LEU A 150 8.77 -7.27 20.94
C LEU A 150 8.45 -8.38 21.96
N TRP A 151 7.50 -8.14 22.88
CA TRP A 151 7.16 -9.10 23.95
C TRP A 151 6.64 -10.46 23.45
N SER A 152 6.15 -10.55 22.20
CA SER A 152 5.68 -11.80 21.60
C SER A 152 6.82 -12.75 21.21
N ILE A 153 8.06 -12.26 21.04
CA ILE A 153 9.20 -13.06 20.59
C ILE A 153 9.58 -14.13 21.63
N PRO A 154 9.84 -13.80 22.92
CA PRO A 154 10.18 -14.83 23.90
C PRO A 154 9.07 -15.87 24.08
N LEU A 155 7.81 -15.43 23.98
CA LEU A 155 6.65 -16.31 24.12
C LEU A 155 6.56 -17.33 22.97
N SER A 156 6.68 -16.86 21.73
CA SER A 156 6.62 -17.73 20.54
C SER A 156 7.79 -18.71 20.49
N ILE A 157 8.97 -18.33 21.00
CA ILE A 157 10.12 -19.24 21.07
C ILE A 157 9.93 -20.32 22.15
N TRP A 158 9.44 -19.93 23.34
CA TRP A 158 9.34 -20.86 24.48
C TRP A 158 8.22 -21.90 24.30
N GLN A 159 7.19 -21.59 23.53
CA GLN A 159 6.03 -22.45 23.38
C GLN A 159 6.18 -23.55 22.32
N VAL A 160 7.20 -23.48 21.47
CA VAL A 160 7.43 -24.51 20.44
C VAL A 160 7.85 -25.82 21.11
N PRO A 161 7.05 -26.88 20.97
CA PRO A 161 7.32 -28.16 21.61
C PRO A 161 8.26 -29.03 20.75
N ASN A 162 8.65 -30.19 21.30
CA ASN A 162 9.41 -31.18 20.55
C ASN A 162 8.53 -31.80 19.46
N GLN A 163 8.89 -31.56 18.20
CA GLN A 163 8.07 -31.89 17.03
C GLN A 163 7.70 -33.38 16.94
N HIS A 164 8.63 -34.29 17.26
CA HIS A 164 8.36 -35.71 17.12
C HIS A 164 7.37 -36.24 18.16
N SER A 165 7.50 -35.82 19.42
CA SER A 165 6.58 -36.25 20.48
C SER A 165 5.18 -35.69 20.27
N GLU A 166 5.06 -34.44 19.85
CA GLU A 166 3.75 -33.83 19.64
C GLU A 166 3.01 -34.39 18.43
N LYS A 167 3.71 -34.62 17.30
CA LYS A 167 3.08 -35.25 16.13
C LYS A 167 2.53 -36.64 16.47
N LEU A 168 3.21 -37.40 17.35
CA LEU A 168 2.69 -38.67 17.87
C LEU A 168 1.42 -38.49 18.71
N LEU A 169 1.40 -37.51 19.62
CA LEU A 169 0.22 -37.21 20.45
C LEU A 169 -0.98 -36.76 19.61
N ILE A 170 -0.75 -35.97 18.57
CA ILE A 170 -1.80 -35.51 17.65
C ILE A 170 -2.38 -36.68 16.85
N THR A 171 -1.53 -37.63 16.41
CA THR A 171 -1.97 -38.84 15.67
C THR A 171 -2.83 -39.78 16.53
N GLN A 172 -2.70 -39.73 17.86
CA GLN A 172 -3.49 -40.54 18.79
C GLN A 172 -4.90 -39.98 19.04
N ARG A 173 -5.24 -38.79 18.54
CA ARG A 173 -6.61 -38.24 18.62
C ARG A 173 -7.54 -38.93 17.62
N GLU A 174 -8.81 -39.14 18.00
CA GLU A 174 -9.85 -39.77 17.16
C GLU A 174 -10.07 -39.03 15.82
N GLU A 175 -9.91 -37.71 15.82
CA GLU A 175 -9.88 -36.86 14.63
C GLU A 175 -8.65 -35.96 14.69
N PHE A 176 -7.75 -36.08 13.71
CA PHE A 176 -6.56 -35.23 13.58
C PHE A 176 -6.54 -34.52 12.22
N TYR A 177 -5.94 -33.33 12.19
CA TYR A 177 -5.85 -32.50 11.00
C TYR A 177 -4.61 -31.60 11.09
N PRO A 178 -3.82 -31.45 10.01
CA PRO A 178 -3.98 -31.96 8.65
C PRO A 178 -3.44 -33.40 8.42
N ASP A 179 -3.90 -34.03 7.33
CA ASP A 179 -3.46 -35.37 6.86
C ASP A 179 -1.94 -35.47 6.57
N CYS A 180 -1.29 -34.34 6.26
CA CYS A 180 0.15 -34.23 5.96
C CYS A 180 1.04 -33.93 7.19
N LEU A 181 0.61 -34.33 8.38
CA LEU A 181 1.31 -34.09 9.66
C LEU A 181 2.81 -34.46 9.64
N TRP A 182 3.15 -35.56 8.97
CA TRP A 182 4.50 -36.13 8.93
C TRP A 182 5.41 -35.54 7.86
N ASP A 183 4.90 -34.60 7.05
CA ASP A 183 5.74 -33.85 6.13
C ASP A 183 6.82 -33.10 6.93
N PRO A 184 8.11 -33.17 6.56
CA PRO A 184 9.15 -32.36 7.18
C PRO A 184 8.80 -30.88 7.21
N THR A 185 8.04 -30.37 6.23
CA THR A 185 7.68 -28.94 6.15
C THR A 185 6.63 -28.49 7.17
N CYS A 186 5.97 -29.44 7.84
CA CYS A 186 4.90 -29.16 8.81
C CYS A 186 5.47 -29.00 10.22
N VAL A 187 5.13 -27.91 10.89
CA VAL A 187 5.60 -27.57 12.24
C VAL A 187 4.41 -27.41 13.19
N ALA A 188 4.49 -28.06 14.36
CA ALA A 188 3.55 -27.85 15.46
C ALA A 188 3.99 -26.62 16.27
N VAL A 189 3.08 -25.66 16.41
CA VAL A 189 3.37 -24.33 16.98
C VAL A 189 3.18 -24.27 18.50
N SER A 190 2.26 -25.08 19.04
CA SER A 190 1.99 -25.19 20.47
C SER A 190 1.93 -26.66 20.88
N GLY A 191 2.05 -26.93 22.18
CA GLY A 191 1.82 -28.27 22.72
C GLY A 191 0.45 -28.83 22.33
N GLY A 192 0.36 -30.15 22.20
CA GLY A 192 -0.85 -30.88 21.85
C GLY A 192 -1.87 -30.99 22.99
N ASP A 193 -1.65 -30.34 24.13
CA ASP A 193 -2.64 -30.23 25.20
C ASP A 193 -3.59 -29.06 24.91
N LYS A 194 -4.91 -29.29 24.95
CA LYS A 194 -5.93 -28.23 24.73
C LYS A 194 -5.65 -26.95 25.53
N ASN A 195 -5.14 -27.07 26.75
CA ASN A 195 -4.79 -25.92 27.59
C ASN A 195 -3.66 -25.07 26.99
N SER A 196 -2.63 -25.71 26.43
CA SER A 196 -1.52 -25.01 25.79
C SER A 196 -1.94 -24.39 24.45
N GLU A 197 -2.77 -25.09 23.67
CA GLU A 197 -3.37 -24.59 22.42
C GLU A 197 -4.23 -23.34 22.67
N HIS A 198 -5.09 -23.38 23.69
CA HIS A 198 -5.92 -22.24 24.08
C HIS A 198 -5.10 -21.07 24.64
N LEU A 199 -4.10 -21.34 25.48
CA LEU A 199 -3.25 -20.30 26.06
C LEU A 199 -2.47 -19.56 24.97
N PHE A 200 -1.87 -20.28 24.02
CA PHE A 200 -1.19 -19.68 22.87
C PHE A 200 -2.13 -18.81 22.06
N SER A 201 -3.29 -19.36 21.68
CA SER A 201 -4.30 -18.64 20.89
C SER A 201 -4.75 -17.35 21.58
N ILE A 202 -5.04 -17.40 22.89
CA ILE A 202 -5.46 -16.22 23.67
C ILE A 202 -4.37 -15.15 23.70
N LEU A 203 -3.12 -15.54 23.96
CA LEU A 203 -2.01 -14.60 24.05
C LEU A 203 -1.71 -13.94 22.70
N THR A 204 -1.79 -14.69 21.61
CA THR A 204 -1.57 -14.14 20.26
C THR A 204 -2.70 -13.21 19.84
N ILE A 205 -3.97 -13.54 20.12
CA ILE A 205 -5.11 -12.61 19.92
C ILE A 205 -4.90 -11.34 20.72
N LEU A 206 -4.54 -11.48 22.00
CA LEU A 206 -4.31 -10.34 22.88
C LEU A 206 -3.22 -9.42 22.32
N ASN A 207 -2.11 -9.97 21.81
CA ASN A 207 -1.04 -9.20 21.19
C ASN A 207 -1.53 -8.35 20.01
N TRP A 208 -2.15 -8.99 19.02
CA TRP A 208 -2.59 -8.30 17.80
C TRP A 208 -3.65 -7.25 18.07
N VAL A 209 -4.62 -7.56 18.93
CA VAL A 209 -5.68 -6.63 19.35
C VAL A 209 -5.09 -5.45 20.11
N LEU A 210 -4.16 -5.69 21.04
CA LEU A 210 -3.52 -4.61 21.80
C LEU A 210 -2.70 -3.68 20.89
N ILE A 211 -1.89 -4.23 19.97
CA ILE A 211 -1.13 -3.44 18.99
C ILE A 211 -2.09 -2.60 18.13
N GLY A 212 -3.16 -3.21 17.60
CA GLY A 212 -4.16 -2.54 16.79
C GLY A 212 -4.87 -1.40 17.54
N ILE A 213 -5.29 -1.64 18.79
CA ILE A 213 -5.92 -0.62 19.63
C ILE A 213 -4.95 0.53 19.90
N VAL A 214 -3.69 0.25 20.26
CA VAL A 214 -2.68 1.28 20.52
C VAL A 214 -2.47 2.17 19.29
N ILE A 215 -2.40 1.58 18.09
CA ILE A 215 -2.27 2.34 16.84
C ILE A 215 -3.50 3.26 16.62
N VAL A 216 -4.72 2.74 16.76
CA VAL A 216 -5.95 3.52 16.57
C VAL A 216 -6.07 4.63 17.62
N VAL A 217 -5.80 4.32 18.89
CA VAL A 217 -5.82 5.30 19.99
C VAL A 217 -4.76 6.39 19.76
N SER A 218 -3.55 6.02 19.35
CA SER A 218 -2.50 7.00 19.05
C SER A 218 -2.91 7.97 17.94
N ALA A 219 -3.57 7.48 16.88
CA ALA A 219 -4.11 8.31 15.80
C ALA A 219 -5.21 9.26 16.28
N LYS A 220 -6.08 8.81 17.20
CA LYS A 220 -7.13 9.65 17.81
C LYS A 220 -6.57 10.68 18.79
N VAL A 221 -5.57 10.33 19.59
CA VAL A 221 -4.91 11.26 20.52
C VAL A 221 -4.23 12.37 19.73
N VAL A 222 -3.56 12.02 18.62
CA VAL A 222 -2.99 12.97 17.67
C VAL A 222 -4.04 13.98 17.19
N PHE A 223 -5.23 13.51 16.79
CA PHE A 223 -6.32 14.40 16.38
C PHE A 223 -6.71 15.40 17.48
N ILE A 224 -6.92 14.92 18.71
CA ILE A 224 -7.37 15.75 19.84
C ILE A 224 -6.31 16.80 20.20
N LEU A 225 -5.05 16.39 20.30
CA LEU A 225 -3.94 17.29 20.61
C LEU A 225 -3.77 18.38 19.57
N LEU A 226 -3.92 18.00 18.30
CA LEU A 226 -3.75 18.93 17.20
C LEU A 226 -4.95 19.89 17.10
N ALA A 227 -6.18 19.41 17.29
CA ALA A 227 -7.38 20.25 17.34
C ALA A 227 -7.29 21.34 18.44
N LYS A 228 -6.79 20.98 19.63
CA LYS A 228 -6.59 21.94 20.74
C LYS A 228 -5.55 23.02 20.41
N ARG A 229 -4.53 22.68 19.63
CA ARG A 229 -3.42 23.59 19.30
C ARG A 229 -3.71 24.50 18.12
N MET A 230 -4.69 24.16 17.29
CA MET A 230 -5.01 24.90 16.07
C MET A 230 -6.02 26.05 16.25
N VAL A 231 -6.47 26.38 17.46
CA VAL A 231 -7.54 27.38 17.67
C VAL A 231 -7.23 28.72 16.97
N ASN A 232 -5.99 29.19 17.07
CA ASN A 232 -5.56 30.50 16.58
C ASN A 232 -4.94 30.48 15.16
N GLU A 233 -4.89 29.31 14.51
CA GLU A 233 -4.22 29.15 13.22
C GLU A 233 -5.08 29.57 12.02
N SER A 234 -4.40 29.86 10.91
CA SER A 234 -5.02 30.17 9.62
C SER A 234 -5.91 29.03 9.13
N GLU A 235 -6.93 29.35 8.35
CA GLU A 235 -7.85 28.34 7.81
C GLU A 235 -7.18 27.35 6.84
N ALA A 236 -6.18 27.81 6.08
CA ALA A 236 -5.39 26.95 5.21
C ALA A 236 -4.59 25.92 6.03
N THR A 237 -3.98 26.35 7.15
CA THR A 237 -3.25 25.49 8.09
C THR A 237 -4.20 24.47 8.71
N LYS A 238 -5.39 24.90 9.15
CA LYS A 238 -6.44 24.01 9.69
C LYS A 238 -6.85 22.91 8.70
N LYS A 239 -7.03 23.26 7.43
CA LYS A 239 -7.43 22.31 6.38
C LYS A 239 -6.33 21.29 6.07
N MET A 240 -5.07 21.73 5.99
CA MET A 240 -3.92 20.85 5.77
C MET A 240 -3.81 19.79 6.88
N HIS A 241 -3.95 20.21 8.12
CA HIS A 241 -3.89 19.32 9.27
C HIS A 241 -5.10 18.38 9.39
N LYS A 242 -6.30 18.83 9.02
CA LYS A 242 -7.48 17.95 8.94
C LYS A 242 -7.26 16.83 7.91
N LYS A 243 -6.69 17.16 6.75
CA LYS A 243 -6.31 16.19 5.71
C LYS A 243 -5.27 15.19 6.23
N PHE A 244 -4.20 15.68 6.88
CA PHE A 244 -3.18 14.85 7.53
C PHE A 244 -3.80 13.87 8.55
N ASN A 245 -4.76 14.34 9.34
CA ASN A 245 -5.41 13.52 10.35
C ASN A 245 -6.33 12.43 9.76
N GLN A 246 -7.18 12.78 8.80
CA GLN A 246 -8.04 11.81 8.11
C GLN A 246 -7.22 10.68 7.48
N ARG A 247 -6.09 11.03 6.87
CA ARG A 247 -5.15 10.06 6.29
C ARG A 247 -4.49 9.17 7.34
N THR A 248 -4.20 9.71 8.53
CA THR A 248 -3.56 8.94 9.63
C THR A 248 -4.52 7.91 10.22
N ILE A 249 -5.80 8.28 10.34
CA ILE A 249 -6.88 7.36 10.73
C ILE A 249 -7.06 6.27 9.67
N PHE A 250 -7.04 6.63 8.39
CA PHE A 250 -7.15 5.66 7.29
C PHE A 250 -6.00 4.63 7.31
N GLN A 251 -4.76 5.07 7.55
CA GLN A 251 -3.62 4.16 7.70
C GLN A 251 -3.77 3.21 8.90
N ALA A 252 -4.29 3.70 10.03
CA ALA A 252 -4.59 2.87 11.19
C ALA A 252 -5.69 1.83 10.90
N ILE A 253 -6.72 2.21 10.12
CA ILE A 253 -7.78 1.31 9.69
C ILE A 253 -7.23 0.22 8.76
N LEU A 254 -6.40 0.58 7.77
CA LEU A 254 -5.76 -0.40 6.88
C LEU A 254 -4.94 -1.42 7.67
N TYR A 255 -4.13 -0.96 8.63
CA TYR A 255 -3.36 -1.85 9.51
C TYR A 255 -4.29 -2.80 10.29
N PHE A 256 -5.35 -2.26 10.87
CA PHE A 256 -6.33 -3.04 11.63
C PHE A 256 -7.04 -4.10 10.76
N SER A 257 -7.40 -3.75 9.52
CA SER A 257 -8.10 -4.63 8.58
C SER A 257 -7.23 -5.77 8.03
N PHE A 258 -5.96 -5.52 7.73
CA PHE A 258 -5.07 -6.52 7.09
C PHE A 258 -4.23 -7.33 8.09
N ALA A 259 -3.92 -6.80 9.28
CA ALA A 259 -3.21 -7.57 10.31
C ALA A 259 -4.12 -8.02 11.45
N CYS A 260 -4.73 -7.07 12.17
CA CYS A 260 -5.41 -7.38 13.43
C CYS A 260 -6.60 -8.32 13.24
N ILE A 261 -7.46 -8.09 12.24
CA ILE A 261 -8.65 -8.93 12.00
C ILE A 261 -8.25 -10.34 11.54
N PRO A 262 -7.44 -10.54 10.48
CA PRO A 262 -7.10 -11.88 10.00
C PRO A 262 -6.43 -12.76 11.05
N PHE A 263 -5.44 -12.24 11.77
CA PHE A 263 -4.78 -12.98 12.84
C PHE A 263 -5.73 -13.27 14.02
N SER A 264 -6.59 -12.32 14.40
CA SER A 264 -7.57 -12.58 15.48
C SER A 264 -8.56 -13.67 15.07
N VAL A 265 -9.03 -13.66 13.82
CA VAL A 265 -9.95 -14.68 13.30
C VAL A 265 -9.27 -16.03 13.21
N LEU A 266 -8.02 -16.10 12.74
CA LEU A 266 -7.20 -17.32 12.70
C LEU A 266 -7.21 -18.04 14.06
N TYR A 267 -6.78 -17.36 15.11
CA TYR A 267 -6.68 -17.95 16.45
C TYR A 267 -8.03 -18.14 17.13
N LEU A 268 -9.05 -17.35 16.78
CA LEU A 268 -10.42 -17.56 17.28
C LEU A 268 -11.05 -18.84 16.72
N THR A 269 -10.78 -19.17 15.46
CA THR A 269 -11.26 -20.43 14.85
C THR A 269 -10.62 -21.66 15.50
N ILE A 270 -9.35 -21.57 15.90
CA ILE A 270 -8.65 -22.59 16.70
C ILE A 270 -9.30 -22.72 18.08
N LEU A 271 -9.54 -21.59 18.76
CA LEU A 271 -10.11 -21.59 20.12
C LEU A 271 -11.55 -22.13 20.19
N LEU A 272 -12.37 -21.82 19.18
CA LEU A 272 -13.75 -22.30 19.10
C LEU A 272 -13.88 -23.67 18.41
N ASN A 273 -12.78 -24.22 17.88
CA ASN A 273 -12.75 -25.42 17.05
C ASN A 273 -13.80 -25.39 15.92
N VAL A 274 -14.00 -24.22 15.30
CA VAL A 274 -14.98 -24.02 14.24
C VAL A 274 -14.27 -24.08 12.89
N ARG A 275 -14.71 -25.00 12.04
CA ARG A 275 -14.20 -25.12 10.67
C ARG A 275 -15.08 -24.33 9.70
N ILE A 276 -14.52 -23.28 9.11
CA ILE A 276 -15.17 -22.50 8.05
C ILE A 276 -14.43 -22.75 6.75
N THR A 277 -15.10 -23.30 5.75
CA THR A 277 -14.52 -23.57 4.43
C THR A 277 -14.15 -22.25 3.74
N GLY A 278 -12.90 -22.12 3.28
CA GLY A 278 -12.42 -20.98 2.51
C GLY A 278 -11.93 -19.77 3.31
N ILE A 279 -12.14 -19.73 4.64
CA ILE A 279 -11.63 -18.63 5.48
C ILE A 279 -10.10 -18.61 5.52
N THR A 280 -9.47 -19.77 5.34
CA THR A 280 -8.02 -19.93 5.26
C THR A 280 -7.41 -19.14 4.10
N TYR A 281 -8.06 -19.09 2.93
CA TYR A 281 -7.60 -18.26 1.80
C TYR A 281 -7.65 -16.77 2.11
N VAL A 282 -8.73 -16.33 2.76
CA VAL A 282 -8.92 -14.92 3.11
C VAL A 282 -7.89 -14.49 4.15
N ILE A 283 -7.60 -15.36 5.11
CA ILE A 283 -6.62 -15.11 6.16
C ILE A 283 -5.21 -15.09 5.58
N ASP A 284 -4.82 -16.12 4.80
CA ASP A 284 -3.51 -16.17 4.11
C ASP A 284 -3.32 -14.94 3.22
N PHE A 285 -4.30 -14.63 2.38
CA PHE A 285 -4.23 -13.45 1.51
C PHE A 285 -4.10 -12.15 2.31
N ALA A 286 -4.88 -11.97 3.38
CA ALA A 286 -4.88 -10.72 4.13
C ALA A 286 -3.62 -10.55 5.00
N SER A 287 -3.16 -11.61 5.66
CA SER A 287 -1.95 -11.59 6.50
C SER A 287 -0.71 -11.32 5.65
N GLU A 288 -0.59 -11.94 4.48
CA GLU A 288 0.56 -11.71 3.60
C GLU A 288 0.56 -10.35 2.94
N ASN A 289 -0.62 -9.84 2.59
CA ASN A 289 -0.73 -8.52 1.96
C ASN A 289 -0.71 -7.37 2.96
N HIS A 290 -0.58 -7.67 4.26
CA HIS A 290 -0.43 -6.64 5.28
C HIS A 290 0.75 -5.69 5.00
N PRO A 291 1.98 -6.17 4.74
CA PRO A 291 3.09 -5.35 4.26
C PRO A 291 2.75 -4.47 3.06
N THR A 292 2.07 -5.03 2.07
CA THR A 292 1.68 -4.32 0.83
C THR A 292 0.69 -3.21 1.14
N ALA A 293 -0.31 -3.47 1.98
CA ALA A 293 -1.26 -2.46 2.43
C ALA A 293 -0.54 -1.30 3.16
N CYS A 294 0.47 -1.60 3.98
CA CYS A 294 1.33 -0.62 4.62
C CYS A 294 2.15 0.20 3.60
N ALA A 295 2.76 -0.44 2.60
CA ALA A 295 3.51 0.23 1.54
C ALA A 295 2.62 1.13 0.66
N VAL A 296 1.45 0.62 0.23
CA VAL A 296 0.45 1.38 -0.54
C VAL A 296 -0.08 2.56 0.26
N SER A 297 -0.25 2.41 1.59
CA SER A 297 -0.66 3.52 2.45
C SER A 297 0.33 4.69 2.41
N LEU A 298 1.64 4.45 2.25
CA LEU A 298 2.64 5.52 2.08
C LEU A 298 2.34 6.35 0.82
N PHE A 299 2.07 5.67 -0.30
CA PHE A 299 1.75 6.34 -1.56
C PHE A 299 0.42 7.08 -1.49
N LEU A 300 -0.61 6.52 -0.84
CA LEU A 300 -1.91 7.19 -0.69
C LEU A 300 -1.89 8.37 0.30
N TYR A 301 -0.90 8.41 1.20
CA TYR A 301 -0.84 9.37 2.29
C TYR A 301 -0.06 10.64 1.94
N TYR A 302 1.11 10.49 1.32
CA TYR A 302 2.04 11.60 1.10
C TYR A 302 1.82 12.25 -0.27
N ASP A 303 1.31 13.49 -0.28
CA ASP A 303 1.06 14.26 -1.52
C ASP A 303 2.25 14.27 -2.50
N PRO A 304 3.54 14.39 -2.04
CA PRO A 304 4.68 14.32 -2.95
C PRO A 304 4.80 12.96 -3.66
N TYR A 305 4.48 11.87 -2.97
CA TYR A 305 4.56 10.52 -3.53
C TYR A 305 3.38 10.23 -4.46
N GLN A 306 2.18 10.72 -4.11
CA GLN A 306 1.01 10.66 -4.99
C GLN A 306 1.29 11.35 -6.32
N ASN A 307 1.73 12.60 -6.25
CA ASN A 307 2.00 13.38 -7.45
C ASN A 307 3.07 12.70 -8.30
N TYR A 308 4.16 12.22 -7.70
CA TYR A 308 5.21 11.51 -8.42
C TYR A 308 4.71 10.21 -9.07
N LEU A 309 3.91 9.40 -8.36
CA LEU A 309 3.32 8.18 -8.90
C LEU A 309 2.44 8.49 -10.13
N PHE A 310 1.59 9.52 -10.05
CA PHE A 310 0.77 9.94 -11.19
C PHE A 310 1.61 10.41 -12.38
N GLU A 311 2.74 11.09 -12.15
CA GLU A 311 3.64 11.54 -13.21
C GLU A 311 4.35 10.39 -13.91
N VAL A 312 4.85 9.42 -13.14
CA VAL A 312 5.55 8.25 -13.67
C VAL A 312 4.61 7.41 -14.53
N VAL A 313 3.42 7.08 -14.01
CA VAL A 313 2.43 6.27 -14.73
C VAL A 313 2.04 6.94 -16.06
N ARG A 314 1.77 8.25 -16.04
CA ARG A 314 1.40 8.99 -17.26
C ARG A 314 2.51 8.97 -18.31
N SER A 315 3.77 9.04 -17.90
CA SER A 315 4.91 9.09 -18.82
C SER A 315 5.17 7.74 -19.49
N PHE A 316 5.06 6.64 -18.73
CA PHE A 316 5.21 5.28 -19.28
C PHE A 316 4.18 4.95 -20.37
N PHE A 317 2.91 5.31 -20.16
CA PHE A 317 1.86 5.04 -21.14
C PHE A 317 2.03 5.86 -22.42
N LEU A 318 2.49 7.11 -22.32
CA LEU A 318 2.66 7.96 -23.50
C LEU A 318 3.83 7.45 -24.36
N GLU A 319 4.93 7.07 -23.72
CA GLU A 319 6.10 6.54 -24.41
C GLU A 319 5.79 5.24 -25.15
N SER A 320 5.11 4.28 -24.51
CA SER A 320 4.81 3.00 -25.14
C SER A 320 3.95 3.14 -26.40
N VAL A 321 3.01 4.09 -26.40
CA VAL A 321 2.18 4.39 -27.58
C VAL A 321 3.03 4.99 -28.70
N ILE A 322 3.88 5.98 -28.40
CA ILE A 322 4.68 6.68 -29.41
C ILE A 322 5.75 5.75 -30.00
N HIS A 323 6.42 4.96 -29.16
CA HIS A 323 7.37 3.94 -29.59
C HIS A 323 6.71 2.90 -30.50
N SER A 324 5.48 2.46 -30.20
CA SER A 324 4.75 1.52 -31.07
C SER A 324 4.41 2.10 -32.45
N VAL A 325 4.32 3.42 -32.57
CA VAL A 325 4.10 4.09 -33.85
C VAL A 325 5.42 4.28 -34.60
N HIS A 326 6.50 4.62 -33.89
CA HIS A 326 7.85 4.66 -34.45
C HIS A 326 8.25 3.32 -35.08
N GLU A 327 7.97 2.19 -34.42
CA GLU A 327 8.23 0.85 -34.95
C GLU A 327 7.54 0.57 -36.29
N ARG A 328 6.35 1.16 -36.51
CA ARG A 328 5.59 0.98 -37.76
C ARG A 328 6.00 1.97 -38.85
N GLU A 329 6.28 3.21 -38.47
CA GLU A 329 6.56 4.31 -39.39
C GLU A 329 7.69 5.22 -38.84
N PRO A 330 8.96 4.81 -38.97
CA PRO A 330 10.09 5.49 -38.31
C PRO A 330 10.40 6.89 -38.86
N GLU A 331 9.94 7.21 -40.07
CA GLU A 331 10.11 8.56 -40.64
C GLU A 331 9.15 9.61 -40.06
N ARG A 332 8.08 9.20 -39.36
CA ARG A 332 7.02 10.11 -38.90
C ARG A 332 7.24 10.68 -37.50
N ILE A 333 7.91 9.93 -36.63
CA ILE A 333 8.10 10.21 -35.19
C ILE A 333 9.41 9.54 -34.76
N ASP A 334 10.16 10.15 -33.85
CA ASP A 334 11.41 9.61 -33.31
C ASP A 334 11.18 8.67 -32.10
N GLU A 335 12.12 7.79 -31.79
CA GLU A 335 12.02 6.73 -30.78
C GLU A 335 11.70 7.29 -29.38
N TYR A 336 12.23 8.47 -29.03
CA TYR A 336 12.12 9.09 -27.70
C TYR A 336 11.16 10.29 -27.66
N ASP A 337 10.34 10.49 -28.69
CA ASP A 337 9.44 11.65 -28.81
C ASP A 337 8.38 11.70 -27.69
N GLY A 338 8.13 10.60 -26.97
CA GLY A 338 7.23 10.61 -25.80
C GLY A 338 7.85 11.27 -24.57
N TYR A 339 9.11 10.95 -24.24
CA TYR A 339 9.85 11.64 -23.18
C TYR A 339 10.07 13.12 -23.49
N TYR A 340 10.46 13.45 -24.73
CA TYR A 340 10.64 14.85 -25.14
C TYR A 340 9.31 15.61 -25.17
N GLY A 341 8.24 15.01 -25.69
CA GLY A 341 6.90 15.59 -25.66
C GLY A 341 6.45 15.90 -24.23
N GLN A 342 6.73 15.00 -23.27
CA GLN A 342 6.44 15.23 -21.86
C GLN A 342 7.22 16.41 -21.28
N ALA A 343 8.52 16.52 -21.58
CA ALA A 343 9.34 17.65 -21.16
C ALA A 343 8.78 18.99 -21.71
N VAL A 344 8.36 19.01 -22.97
CA VAL A 344 7.75 20.17 -23.64
C VAL A 344 6.41 20.56 -23.01
N ILE A 345 5.57 19.59 -22.62
CA ILE A 345 4.32 19.86 -21.87
C ILE A 345 4.64 20.59 -20.56
N TYR A 346 5.65 20.14 -19.81
CA TYR A 346 6.00 20.75 -18.53
C TYR A 346 6.64 22.12 -18.68
N ALA A 347 7.52 22.29 -19.66
CA ALA A 347 8.12 23.59 -19.97
C ALA A 347 7.06 24.61 -20.37
N SER A 348 6.15 24.25 -21.28
CA SER A 348 5.07 25.13 -21.71
C SER A 348 4.06 25.41 -20.59
N PHE A 349 3.72 24.41 -19.76
CA PHE A 349 2.91 24.58 -18.55
C PHE A 349 3.55 25.59 -17.59
N MET A 350 4.85 25.44 -17.28
CA MET A 350 5.58 26.34 -16.40
C MET A 350 5.56 27.79 -16.91
N LEU A 351 5.88 28.00 -18.19
CA LEU A 351 5.86 29.32 -18.81
C LEU A 351 4.46 29.93 -18.78
N THR A 352 3.44 29.13 -19.12
CA THR A 352 2.05 29.60 -19.15
C THR A 352 1.56 29.96 -17.75
N CYS A 353 1.95 29.21 -16.71
CA CYS A 353 1.60 29.52 -15.33
C CYS A 353 2.08 30.90 -14.87
N LEU A 354 3.14 31.47 -15.46
CA LEU A 354 3.59 32.83 -15.14
C LEU A 354 2.60 33.89 -15.63
N PHE A 355 1.93 33.66 -16.77
CA PHE A 355 1.00 34.60 -17.39
C PHE A 355 -0.47 34.35 -17.05
N THR A 356 -0.80 33.11 -16.67
CA THR A 356 -2.18 32.67 -16.40
C THR A 356 -2.92 33.52 -15.36
N PRO A 357 -2.29 33.98 -14.24
CA PRO A 357 -2.93 34.90 -13.31
C PRO A 357 -3.29 36.26 -13.91
N SER A 358 -2.44 36.81 -14.78
CA SER A 358 -2.71 38.07 -15.48
C SER A 358 -3.86 37.92 -16.48
N LEU A 359 -3.93 36.77 -17.17
CA LEU A 359 -5.04 36.45 -18.07
C LEU A 359 -6.37 36.30 -17.33
N LEU A 360 -6.37 35.75 -16.11
CA LEU A 360 -7.57 35.61 -15.27
C LEU A 360 -8.18 36.97 -14.86
N ASN A 361 -7.39 38.05 -14.79
CA ASN A 361 -7.93 39.38 -14.52
C ASN A 361 -8.73 39.95 -15.70
N ILE A 362 -8.47 39.44 -16.91
CA ILE A 362 -9.14 39.88 -18.14
C ILE A 362 -10.25 38.88 -18.52
N TRP A 363 -10.03 37.57 -18.28
CA TRP A 363 -10.91 36.48 -18.70
C TRP A 363 -11.66 35.87 -17.52
N THR A 364 -12.91 35.44 -17.76
CA THR A 364 -13.68 34.73 -16.73
C THR A 364 -13.16 33.29 -16.53
N PRO A 365 -13.28 32.71 -15.31
CA PRO A 365 -12.89 31.32 -15.05
C PRO A 365 -13.60 30.31 -15.97
N LYS A 366 -14.85 30.59 -16.38
CA LYS A 366 -15.60 29.76 -17.34
C LYS A 366 -14.92 29.71 -18.71
N LEU A 367 -14.47 30.86 -19.22
CA LEU A 367 -13.83 30.94 -20.52
C LEU A 367 -12.48 30.21 -20.52
N LEU A 368 -11.68 30.36 -19.45
CA LEU A 368 -10.46 29.59 -19.25
C LEU A 368 -10.70 28.07 -19.27
N LEU A 369 -11.78 27.60 -18.65
CA LEU A 369 -12.14 26.18 -18.65
C LEU A 369 -12.56 25.68 -20.04
N VAL A 370 -13.31 26.47 -20.81
CA VAL A 370 -13.69 26.11 -22.18
C VAL A 370 -12.48 26.05 -23.12
N VAL A 371 -11.60 27.06 -23.04
CA VAL A 371 -10.35 27.06 -23.82
C VAL A 371 -9.47 25.87 -23.42
N SER A 372 -9.35 25.60 -22.13
CA SER A 372 -8.65 24.43 -21.63
C SER A 372 -9.21 23.13 -22.23
N SER A 373 -10.53 22.91 -22.21
CA SER A 373 -11.12 21.69 -22.77
C SER A 373 -10.83 21.52 -24.26
N LEU A 374 -10.81 22.61 -25.02
CA LEU A 374 -10.44 22.58 -26.44
C LEU A 374 -8.96 22.18 -26.62
N CYS A 375 -8.05 22.74 -25.81
CA CYS A 375 -6.64 22.35 -25.82
C CYS A 375 -6.45 20.87 -25.44
N PHE A 376 -7.19 20.37 -24.46
CA PHE A 376 -7.17 18.96 -24.06
C PHE A 376 -7.75 18.03 -25.13
N ALA A 377 -8.68 18.49 -25.96
CA ALA A 377 -9.25 17.72 -27.07
C ALA A 377 -8.34 17.71 -28.31
N ALA A 378 -7.58 18.78 -28.54
CA ALA A 378 -6.65 18.88 -29.67
C ALA A 378 -5.52 17.84 -29.61
N PHE A 379 -5.02 17.52 -28.41
CA PHE A 379 -3.95 16.54 -28.24
C PHE A 379 -4.36 15.11 -28.69
N PRO A 380 -5.44 14.50 -28.18
CA PRO A 380 -5.84 13.17 -28.62
C PRO A 380 -6.29 13.13 -30.08
N PHE A 381 -6.84 14.24 -30.61
CA PHE A 381 -7.17 14.35 -32.04
C PHE A 381 -5.92 14.22 -32.92
N GLY A 382 -4.76 14.65 -32.42
CA GLY A 382 -3.47 14.48 -33.07
C GLY A 382 -3.05 13.06 -33.34
N PHE A 383 -3.49 12.10 -32.52
CA PHE A 383 -3.15 10.69 -32.73
C PHE A 383 -3.81 10.11 -33.98
N LEU A 384 -4.83 10.76 -34.56
CA LEU A 384 -5.41 10.38 -35.86
C LEU A 384 -4.48 10.74 -37.03
N PHE A 385 -3.62 11.74 -36.86
CA PHE A 385 -2.72 12.26 -37.91
C PHE A 385 -1.32 12.48 -37.33
N ILE A 386 -0.69 11.38 -36.91
CA ILE A 386 0.64 11.41 -36.29
C ILE A 386 1.68 11.98 -37.25
N ASN A 387 2.32 13.06 -36.80
CA ASN A 387 3.46 13.73 -37.41
C ASN A 387 4.26 14.40 -36.29
N SER A 388 5.59 14.28 -36.31
CA SER A 388 6.48 14.87 -35.29
C SER A 388 6.20 16.37 -35.06
N TYR A 389 5.98 17.16 -36.12
CA TYR A 389 5.64 18.59 -35.99
C TYR A 389 4.32 18.83 -35.26
N TYR A 390 3.30 18.01 -35.55
CA TYR A 390 2.01 18.10 -34.89
C TYR A 390 2.10 17.64 -33.43
N HIS A 391 2.86 16.59 -33.16
CA HIS A 391 3.10 16.08 -31.80
C HIS A 391 3.72 17.15 -30.90
N TYR A 392 4.81 17.79 -31.34
CA TYR A 392 5.42 18.88 -30.59
C TYR A 392 4.53 20.13 -30.46
N PHE A 393 3.75 20.46 -31.49
CA PHE A 393 2.82 21.58 -31.41
C PHE A 393 1.67 21.29 -30.42
N SER A 394 1.06 20.12 -30.52
CA SER A 394 -0.07 19.71 -29.67
C SER A 394 0.33 19.50 -28.21
N THR A 395 1.57 19.06 -27.93
CA THR A 395 2.12 18.99 -26.56
C THR A 395 2.30 20.37 -25.94
N VAL A 396 2.74 21.39 -26.70
CA VAL A 396 2.76 22.79 -26.24
C VAL A 396 1.35 23.30 -25.94
N VAL A 397 0.40 23.09 -26.86
CA VAL A 397 -1.00 23.48 -26.67
C VAL A 397 -1.61 22.79 -25.44
N LEU A 398 -1.27 21.52 -25.21
CA LEU A 398 -1.72 20.77 -24.05
C LEU A 398 -1.15 21.34 -22.74
N GLY A 399 0.12 21.74 -22.70
CA GLY A 399 0.72 22.38 -21.53
C GLY A 399 0.09 23.73 -21.20
N ILE A 400 -0.25 24.53 -22.22
CA ILE A 400 -1.04 25.77 -22.08
C ILE A 400 -2.43 25.45 -21.49
N GLY A 401 -3.13 24.47 -22.08
CA GLY A 401 -4.44 24.01 -21.60
C GLY A 401 -4.40 23.56 -20.14
N LYS A 402 -3.35 22.83 -19.73
CA LYS A 402 -3.14 22.37 -18.35
C LYS A 402 -2.99 23.53 -17.36
N ALA A 403 -2.33 24.62 -17.75
CA ALA A 403 -2.20 25.82 -16.91
C ALA A 403 -3.56 26.50 -16.72
N PHE A 404 -4.31 26.68 -17.82
CA PHE A 404 -5.65 27.26 -17.78
C PHE A 404 -6.64 26.41 -17.00
N PHE A 405 -6.56 25.09 -17.11
CA PHE A 405 -7.37 24.16 -16.32
C PHE A 405 -7.12 24.35 -14.82
N ASN A 406 -5.85 24.29 -14.39
CA ASN A 406 -5.51 24.31 -12.98
C ASN A 406 -5.95 25.60 -12.30
N LEU A 407 -5.71 26.75 -12.93
CA LEU A 407 -6.16 28.03 -12.38
C LEU A 407 -7.68 28.22 -12.54
N GLY A 408 -8.21 27.96 -13.73
CA GLY A 408 -9.62 28.14 -14.05
C GLY A 408 -10.53 27.30 -13.17
N CYS A 409 -10.21 26.01 -12.98
CA CYS A 409 -10.97 25.08 -12.14
C CYS A 409 -10.94 25.52 -10.68
N THR A 410 -9.76 25.87 -10.15
CA THR A 410 -9.59 26.31 -8.76
C THR A 410 -10.38 27.59 -8.48
N THR A 411 -10.28 28.58 -9.36
CA THR A 411 -11.00 29.86 -9.21
C THR A 411 -12.50 29.68 -9.41
N TYR A 412 -12.93 28.84 -10.36
CA TYR A 412 -14.34 28.52 -10.58
C TYR A 412 -14.98 27.84 -9.37
N LEU A 413 -14.32 26.82 -8.80
CA LEU A 413 -14.76 26.15 -7.59
C LEU A 413 -14.82 27.12 -6.40
N THR A 414 -13.83 27.98 -6.25
CA THR A 414 -13.77 28.93 -5.12
C THR A 414 -14.87 29.99 -5.23
N SER A 415 -15.17 30.48 -6.44
CA SER A 415 -16.23 31.47 -6.69
C SER A 415 -17.65 30.91 -6.53
N HIS A 416 -17.85 29.61 -6.79
CA HIS A 416 -19.17 28.96 -6.71
C HIS A 416 -19.35 28.10 -5.46
N SER A 417 -18.38 28.09 -4.55
CA SER A 417 -18.47 27.34 -3.29
C SER A 417 -18.52 28.28 -2.10
N THR A 418 -19.26 27.89 -1.07
CA THR A 418 -19.21 28.54 0.23
C THR A 418 -18.06 27.96 1.06
N ARG A 419 -17.67 28.68 2.11
CA ARG A 419 -16.66 28.22 3.08
C ARG A 419 -16.94 26.82 3.65
N LYS A 420 -18.22 26.43 3.78
CA LYS A 420 -18.65 25.11 4.25
C LYS A 420 -18.62 24.03 3.16
N SER A 421 -18.90 24.39 1.89
CA SER A 421 -19.03 23.42 0.80
C SER A 421 -17.78 23.25 -0.07
N ILE A 422 -16.82 24.18 -0.02
CA ILE A 422 -15.62 24.16 -0.87
C ILE A 422 -14.77 22.90 -0.70
N GLU A 423 -14.68 22.35 0.51
CA GLU A 423 -13.93 21.11 0.76
C GLU A 423 -14.59 19.92 0.08
N SER A 424 -15.91 19.78 0.24
CA SER A 424 -16.70 18.73 -0.40
C SER A 424 -16.63 18.83 -1.93
N ASN A 425 -16.78 20.04 -2.48
CA ASN A 425 -16.77 20.27 -3.92
C ASN A 425 -15.39 20.00 -4.53
N VAL A 426 -14.30 20.40 -3.87
CA VAL A 426 -12.93 20.08 -4.31
C VAL A 426 -12.65 18.58 -4.20
N SER A 427 -13.11 17.92 -3.13
CA SER A 427 -12.97 16.46 -3.03
C SER A 427 -13.77 15.73 -4.09
N LEU A 428 -14.97 16.22 -4.44
CA LEU A 428 -15.79 15.65 -5.51
C LEU A 428 -15.13 15.83 -6.87
N GLN A 429 -14.57 17.00 -7.16
CA GLN A 429 -13.82 17.26 -8.40
C GLN A 429 -12.60 16.31 -8.52
N TRP A 430 -11.87 16.11 -7.43
CA TRP A 430 -10.78 15.12 -7.41
C TRP A 430 -11.27 13.69 -7.56
N ALA A 431 -12.37 13.31 -6.91
CA ALA A 431 -12.95 11.97 -7.04
C ALA A 431 -13.41 11.69 -8.47
N ILE A 432 -14.05 12.65 -9.13
CA ILE A 432 -14.43 12.56 -10.55
C ILE A 432 -13.18 12.44 -11.44
N GLY A 433 -12.13 13.21 -11.15
CA GLY A 433 -10.85 13.13 -11.87
C GLY A 433 -10.15 11.78 -11.70
N CYS A 434 -10.16 11.19 -10.51
CA CYS A 434 -9.65 9.84 -10.30
C CYS A 434 -10.55 8.79 -10.97
N GLY A 435 -11.88 8.99 -10.93
CA GLY A 435 -12.85 8.11 -11.59
C GLY A 435 -12.67 8.05 -13.10
N SER A 436 -12.34 9.17 -13.75
CA SER A 436 -12.06 9.18 -15.19
C SER A 436 -10.79 8.40 -15.57
N LEU A 437 -9.79 8.33 -14.69
CA LEU A 437 -8.60 7.49 -14.89
C LEU A 437 -8.96 5.99 -14.84
N ILE A 438 -9.88 5.60 -13.95
CA ILE A 438 -10.37 4.21 -13.89
C ILE A 438 -11.09 3.86 -15.19
N VAL A 439 -11.98 4.75 -15.67
CA VAL A 439 -12.67 4.56 -16.95
C VAL A 439 -11.69 4.46 -18.12
N GLY A 440 -10.67 5.33 -18.17
CA GLY A 440 -9.63 5.26 -19.19
C GLY A 440 -8.84 3.95 -19.15
N SER A 441 -8.52 3.46 -17.94
CA SER A 441 -7.83 2.18 -17.74
C SER A 441 -8.70 1.00 -18.15
N MET A 442 -10.01 1.04 -17.88
CA MET A 442 -10.95 0.01 -18.33
C MET A 442 -11.00 -0.07 -19.85
N ILE A 443 -11.13 1.06 -20.55
CA ILE A 443 -11.15 1.11 -22.03
C ILE A 443 -9.88 0.47 -22.60
N LEU A 444 -8.72 0.82 -22.06
CA LEU A 444 -7.44 0.25 -22.49
C LEU A 444 -7.39 -1.27 -22.25
N ALA A 445 -7.85 -1.73 -21.09
CA ALA A 445 -7.92 -3.16 -20.78
C ALA A 445 -8.84 -3.91 -21.75
N THR A 446 -10.00 -3.33 -22.11
CA THR A 446 -10.88 -3.94 -23.12
C THR A 446 -10.22 -4.00 -24.49
N MET A 447 -9.52 -2.94 -24.92
CA MET A 447 -8.79 -2.93 -26.19
C MET A 447 -7.72 -4.03 -26.24
N VAL A 448 -6.92 -4.16 -25.17
CA VAL A 448 -5.89 -5.21 -25.06
C VAL A 448 -6.53 -6.60 -25.07
N LEU A 449 -7.64 -6.80 -24.35
CA LEU A 449 -8.36 -8.08 -24.35
C LEU A 449 -8.94 -8.44 -25.73
N VAL A 450 -9.49 -7.46 -26.45
CA VAL A 450 -9.98 -7.65 -27.82
C VAL A 450 -8.83 -8.03 -28.76
N GLN A 451 -7.72 -7.30 -28.70
CA GLN A 451 -6.56 -7.58 -29.53
C GLN A 451 -5.93 -8.95 -29.20
N TRP A 452 -5.86 -9.32 -27.92
CA TRP A 452 -5.42 -10.65 -27.49
C TRP A 452 -6.33 -11.76 -28.00
N LYS A 453 -7.65 -11.52 -28.05
CA LYS A 453 -8.62 -12.45 -28.62
C LYS A 453 -8.46 -12.59 -30.13
N CYS A 454 -8.25 -11.49 -30.87
CA CYS A 454 -7.98 -11.51 -32.31
C CYS A 454 -6.67 -12.24 -32.67
N ILE A 455 -5.65 -12.17 -31.82
CA ILE A 455 -4.36 -12.86 -32.09
C ILE A 455 -4.46 -14.37 -31.83
N ASN A 456 -5.33 -14.81 -30.90
CA ASN A 456 -5.41 -16.22 -30.49
C ASN A 456 -6.60 -16.99 -31.09
N PHE A 457 -7.60 -16.32 -31.67
CA PHE A 457 -8.75 -16.94 -32.30
C PHE A 457 -8.95 -16.36 -33.70
N ASP A 458 -9.01 -17.26 -34.69
CA ASP A 458 -9.06 -17.03 -36.15
C ASP A 458 -9.76 -15.74 -36.61
N ASP A 459 -9.17 -15.14 -37.66
CA ASP A 459 -9.46 -13.89 -38.37
C ASP A 459 -10.93 -13.62 -38.81
N SER A 460 -11.91 -14.45 -38.46
CA SER A 460 -13.29 -14.34 -38.94
C SER A 460 -14.21 -13.42 -38.11
N GLU A 461 -13.79 -12.92 -36.95
CA GLU A 461 -14.67 -12.08 -36.09
C GLU A 461 -14.14 -10.65 -35.80
N CYS A 462 -13.00 -10.22 -36.37
CA CYS A 462 -12.38 -8.93 -36.03
C CYS A 462 -12.75 -7.76 -36.97
N TYR A 463 -14.06 -7.54 -37.17
CA TYR A 463 -14.60 -6.31 -37.77
C TYR A 463 -15.36 -5.46 -36.75
#